data_AF-A0A960RQ31-F1
#
_entry.id   AF-A0A960RQ31-F1
#
_cell.length_a   1.000
_cell.length_b   1.000
_cell.length_c   1.000
_cell.angle_alpha   90.00
_cell.angle_beta   90.00
_cell.angle_gamma   90.00
#
_symmetry.space_group_name_H-M   'P 1'
#
loop_
_entity.id
_entity.type
_entity.pdbx_description
1 polymer ?
#
loop_
_entity_poly.entity_id
_entity_poly.type
_entity_poly.pdbx_seq_one_letter_code
_entity_poly.pdbx_strand_id
1 'polypeptide(L)'
;MKIEIDNRLSPYSHTPGAAALIPGSSWSMRAFPTRLEFENLISREKKAFDLELTGLMENFTLVQDLEKRALIFFGSAKEGYVRLMVTHKDKALQIHAKR
;
A
#
# COMPACT_ATOMS: atom_id res chain seq x y z
N MET A 1 4.64 29.77 -0.21
CA MET A 1 3.91 28.49 -0.21
C MET A 1 3.26 28.35 -1.58
N LYS A 2 3.77 27.43 -2.41
CA LYS A 2 3.30 27.23 -3.78
C LYS A 2 2.49 25.92 -3.76
N ILE A 3 1.16 26.04 -3.85
CA ILE A 3 0.29 24.87 -3.94
C ILE A 3 0.25 24.51 -5.43
N GLU A 4 0.99 23.47 -5.81
CA GLU A 4 0.88 22.84 -7.13
C GLU A 4 -0.17 21.73 -7.01
N ILE A 5 -1.27 21.88 -7.74
CA ILE A 5 -2.30 20.84 -7.86
C ILE A 5 -1.70 19.74 -8.74
N ASP A 6 -1.11 18.73 -8.10
CA ASP A 6 -0.65 17.52 -8.78
C ASP A 6 -1.90 16.77 -9.30
N ASN A 7 -1.96 16.52 -10.60
CA ASN A 7 -3.06 15.78 -11.26
C ASN A 7 -2.98 14.27 -10.94
N ARG A 8 -2.56 13.88 -9.73
CA ARG A 8 -2.69 12.51 -9.24
C ARG A 8 -4.16 12.25 -8.94
N LEU A 9 -4.89 11.82 -9.97
CA LEU A 9 -6.28 11.35 -9.89
C LEU A 9 -6.47 10.13 -8.96
N SER A 10 -5.38 9.56 -8.44
CA SER A 10 -5.40 8.40 -7.54
C SER A 10 -5.35 8.85 -6.08
N PRO A 11 -6.30 8.44 -5.22
CA PRO A 11 -6.25 8.70 -3.79
C PRO A 11 -4.92 8.22 -3.19
N TYR A 12 -4.27 9.06 -2.39
CA TYR A 12 -3.01 8.72 -1.73
C TYR A 12 -2.98 9.20 -0.27
N SER A 13 -2.09 8.62 0.52
CA SER A 13 -1.83 9.02 1.90
C SER A 13 -0.35 8.87 2.23
N HIS A 14 0.19 9.85 2.95
CA HIS A 14 1.52 9.80 3.54
C HIS A 14 1.48 9.37 5.02
N THR A 15 0.30 9.09 5.56
CA THR A 15 0.12 8.79 6.99
C THR A 15 0.35 7.30 7.25
N PRO A 16 1.30 6.91 8.12
CA PRO A 16 1.43 5.53 8.58
C PRO A 16 0.12 5.02 9.19
N GLY A 17 -0.24 3.79 8.86
CA GLY A 17 -1.51 3.20 9.29
C GLY A 17 -2.71 3.64 8.45
N ALA A 18 -2.49 4.36 7.34
CA ALA A 18 -3.52 4.59 6.34
C ALA A 18 -4.05 3.26 5.81
N ALA A 19 -5.38 3.16 5.69
CA ALA A 19 -6.07 1.99 5.18
C ALA A 19 -6.81 2.32 3.89
N ALA A 20 -6.79 1.38 2.94
CA ALA A 20 -7.50 1.48 1.68
C ALA A 20 -8.07 0.12 1.26
N LEU A 21 -9.13 0.13 0.47
CA LEU A 21 -9.71 -1.09 -0.11
C LEU A 21 -8.83 -1.60 -1.25
N ILE A 22 -8.60 -2.90 -1.31
CA ILE A 22 -7.95 -3.53 -2.46
C ILE A 22 -8.99 -3.67 -3.56
N PRO A 23 -8.84 -2.97 -4.70
CA PRO A 23 -9.87 -2.94 -5.74
C PRO A 23 -10.24 -4.34 -6.24
N GLY A 24 -11.54 -4.58 -6.41
CA GLY A 24 -12.07 -5.85 -6.91
C GLY A 24 -12.04 -6.99 -5.89
N SER A 25 -11.88 -6.71 -4.58
CA SER A 25 -11.86 -7.71 -3.51
C SER A 25 -12.66 -7.26 -2.28
N SER A 26 -12.93 -8.18 -1.35
CA SER A 26 -13.45 -7.86 -0.01
C SER A 26 -12.36 -7.52 1.01
N TRP A 27 -11.11 -7.40 0.57
CA TRP A 27 -9.97 -7.14 1.43
C TRP A 27 -9.65 -5.65 1.47
N SER A 28 -9.31 -5.17 2.66
CA SER A 28 -8.65 -3.89 2.88
C SER A 28 -7.20 -4.13 3.28
N MET A 29 -6.34 -3.15 2.98
CA MET A 29 -4.95 -3.13 3.43
C MET A 29 -4.71 -1.87 4.25
N ARG A 30 -4.10 -2.04 5.41
CA ARG A 30 -3.49 -0.97 6.19
C ARG A 30 -1.98 -1.04 6.04
N ALA A 31 -1.36 0.07 5.66
CA ALA A 31 0.07 0.12 5.41
C ALA A 31 0.78 0.96 6.48
N PHE A 32 1.83 0.38 7.05
CA PHE A 32 2.83 1.04 7.88
C PHE A 32 4.19 0.95 7.17
N PRO A 33 5.16 1.80 7.53
CA PRO A 33 6.52 1.76 7.01
C PRO A 33 7.16 0.37 6.92
N THR A 34 6.93 -0.47 7.94
CA THR A 34 7.57 -1.78 8.08
C THR A 34 6.57 -2.93 8.18
N ARG A 35 5.28 -2.70 7.93
CA ARG A 35 4.23 -3.71 8.10
C ARG A 35 3.02 -3.44 7.23
N LEU A 36 2.50 -4.49 6.62
CA LEU A 36 1.23 -4.49 5.91
C LEU A 36 0.24 -5.35 6.69
N GLU A 37 -0.94 -4.80 6.97
CA GLU A 37 -2.05 -5.54 7.56
C GLU A 37 -3.17 -5.67 6.55
N PHE A 38 -3.79 -6.83 6.48
CA PHE A 38 -4.88 -7.16 5.59
C PHE A 38 -6.09 -7.60 6.40
N GLU A 39 -7.26 -7.08 6.09
CA GLU A 39 -8.53 -7.49 6.70
C GLU A 39 -9.56 -7.80 5.62
N ASN A 40 -10.11 -9.01 5.65
CA ASN A 40 -11.28 -9.36 4.87
C ASN A 40 -12.53 -8.82 5.57
N LEU A 41 -13.20 -7.86 4.94
CA LEU A 41 -14.33 -7.15 5.55
C LEU A 41 -15.59 -8.01 5.69
N ILE A 42 -15.66 -9.14 4.98
CA ILE A 42 -16.78 -10.09 5.04
C ILE A 42 -16.50 -11.18 6.08
N SER A 43 -15.39 -11.91 5.93
CA SER A 43 -15.07 -13.03 6.83
C SER A 43 -14.44 -12.60 8.16
N ARG A 44 -14.03 -11.33 8.29
CA ARG A 44 -13.24 -10.79 9.41
C ARG A 44 -11.87 -11.45 9.59
N GLU A 45 -11.41 -12.21 8.58
CA GLU A 45 -10.05 -12.76 8.53
C GLU A 45 -9.02 -11.63 8.50
N LYS A 46 -7.95 -11.77 9.30
CA LYS A 46 -6.85 -10.80 9.36
C LYS A 46 -5.53 -11.48 9.08
N LYS A 47 -4.67 -10.82 8.30
CA LYS A 47 -3.29 -11.23 8.02
C LYS A 47 -2.36 -10.05 8.20
N ALA A 48 -1.13 -10.30 8.60
CA ALA A 48 -0.10 -9.28 8.66
C ALA A 48 1.18 -9.81 8.00
N PHE A 49 1.92 -8.91 7.38
CA PHE A 49 3.20 -9.17 6.74
C PHE A 49 4.17 -8.07 7.15
N ASP A 50 5.22 -8.45 7.87
CA ASP A 50 6.27 -7.52 8.27
C ASP A 50 7.31 -7.41 7.16
N LEU A 51 7.77 -6.18 6.90
CA LEU A 51 8.81 -5.87 5.94
C LEU A 51 10.14 -5.84 6.68
N GLU A 52 11.11 -6.64 6.23
CA GLU A 52 12.48 -6.63 6.75
C GLU A 52 13.24 -5.39 6.25
N LEU A 53 12.87 -4.23 6.79
CA LEU A 53 13.48 -2.93 6.50
C LEU A 53 14.08 -2.35 7.77
N THR A 54 15.21 -1.66 7.63
CA THR A 54 15.90 -1.03 8.75
C THR A 54 15.89 0.50 8.63
N GLY A 55 15.87 1.16 9.78
CA GLY A 55 15.80 2.62 9.86
C GLY A 55 14.40 3.19 9.64
N LEU A 56 14.32 4.51 9.64
CA LEU A 56 13.08 5.24 9.36
C LEU A 56 12.82 5.22 7.85
N MET A 57 11.57 4.95 7.47
CA MET A 57 11.17 5.09 6.07
C MET A 57 10.82 6.56 5.78
N GLU A 58 11.46 7.12 4.78
CA GLU A 58 11.17 8.43 4.24
C GLU A 58 10.19 8.34 3.06
N ASN A 59 9.42 9.40 2.86
CA ASN A 59 8.46 9.52 1.73
C ASN A 59 7.47 8.35 1.62
N PHE A 60 7.09 7.77 2.76
CA PHE A 60 6.05 6.74 2.82
C PHE A 60 4.80 7.25 2.11
N THR A 61 4.31 6.47 1.17
CA THR A 61 3.11 6.80 0.39
C THR A 61 2.33 5.51 0.12
N LEU A 62 1.05 5.52 0.48
CA LEU A 62 0.07 4.55 0.04
C LEU A 62 -0.79 5.21 -1.04
N VAL A 63 -0.99 4.54 -2.18
CA VAL A 63 -1.78 5.01 -3.32
C VAL A 63 -2.80 3.93 -3.70
N GLN A 64 -4.04 4.35 -3.93
CA GLN A 64 -5.06 3.52 -4.54
C GLN A 64 -5.19 3.86 -6.02
N ASP A 65 -4.69 2.96 -6.87
CA ASP A 65 -4.74 3.09 -8.33
C ASP A 65 -5.89 2.23 -8.86
N LEU A 66 -7.03 2.86 -9.13
CA LEU A 66 -8.23 2.18 -9.62
C LEU A 66 -8.10 1.70 -11.07
N GLU A 67 -7.29 2.38 -11.89
CA GLU A 67 -7.04 1.99 -13.29
C GLU A 67 -6.25 0.68 -13.33
N LYS A 68 -5.23 0.55 -12.47
CA LYS A 68 -4.45 -0.68 -12.33
C LYS A 68 -5.07 -1.70 -11.39
N ARG A 69 -6.22 -1.39 -10.77
CA ARG A 69 -6.87 -2.21 -9.73
C ARG A 69 -5.90 -2.63 -8.62
N ALA A 70 -5.10 -1.69 -8.14
CA ALA A 70 -4.00 -1.96 -7.25
C ALA A 70 -3.95 -0.99 -6.06
N LEU A 71 -3.42 -1.48 -4.95
CA LEU A 71 -2.82 -0.62 -3.92
C LEU A 71 -1.31 -0.62 -4.12
N ILE A 72 -0.71 0.56 -4.09
CA ILE A 72 0.73 0.72 -4.25
C ILE A 72 1.23 1.39 -2.98
N PHE A 73 2.18 0.77 -2.30
CA PHE A 73 2.90 1.38 -1.20
C PHE A 73 4.36 1.55 -1.63
N PHE A 74 4.95 2.71 -1.33
CA PHE A 74 6.35 2.95 -1.57
C PHE A 74 6.95 3.95 -0.58
N GLY A 75 8.28 3.94 -0.50
CA GLY A 75 9.08 4.85 0.30
C GLY A 75 10.56 4.49 0.17
N SER A 76 11.41 5.25 0.86
CA SER A 76 12.86 5.00 0.92
C SER A 76 13.25 4.57 2.32
N ALA A 77 13.91 3.43 2.46
CA ALA A 77 14.49 2.93 3.71
C ALA A 77 16.02 2.84 3.56
N LYS A 78 16.73 2.34 4.59
CA LYS A 78 18.18 2.15 4.52
C LYS A 78 18.60 1.20 3.40
N GLU A 79 17.75 0.24 3.07
CA GLU A 79 17.95 -0.73 1.99
C GLU A 79 17.72 -0.12 0.59
N GLY A 80 17.30 1.14 0.52
CA GLY A 80 16.99 1.87 -0.70
C GLY A 80 15.50 2.07 -0.92
N TYR A 81 15.13 2.27 -2.18
CA TYR A 81 13.73 2.47 -2.56
C TYR A 81 12.96 1.15 -2.48
N VAL A 82 11.81 1.19 -1.82
CA VAL A 82 10.89 0.06 -1.69
C VAL A 82 9.59 0.43 -2.37
N ARG A 83 9.11 -0.45 -3.25
CA ARG A 83 7.78 -0.32 -3.85
C ARG A 83 7.10 -1.68 -3.93
N LEU A 84 5.96 -1.80 -3.27
CA LEU A 84 5.10 -2.96 -3.38
C LEU A 84 3.78 -2.59 -4.05
N MET A 85 3.30 -3.48 -4.90
CA MET A 85 2.00 -3.39 -5.54
C MET A 85 1.16 -4.60 -5.13
N VAL A 86 0.03 -4.33 -4.49
CA VAL A 86 -0.94 -5.34 -4.09
C VAL A 86 -2.11 -5.31 -5.05
N THR A 87 -2.44 -6.46 -5.63
CA THR A 87 -3.56 -6.64 -6.55
C THR A 87 -4.43 -7.81 -6.11
N HIS A 88 -5.66 -7.88 -6.61
CA HIS A 88 -6.52 -9.05 -6.47
C HIS A 88 -6.72 -9.70 -7.85
N LYS A 89 -6.28 -10.95 -7.98
CA LYS A 89 -6.38 -11.73 -9.21
C LYS A 89 -6.65 -13.18 -8.87
N ASP A 90 -7.48 -13.85 -9.67
CA ASP A 90 -7.76 -15.30 -9.54
C ASP A 90 -8.22 -15.71 -8.12
N LYS A 91 -9.03 -14.85 -7.48
CA LYS A 91 -9.53 -15.00 -6.09
C LYS A 91 -8.45 -14.98 -4.99
N ALA A 92 -7.25 -14.51 -5.32
CA ALA A 92 -6.13 -14.37 -4.39
C ALA A 92 -5.57 -12.95 -4.38
N LEU A 93 -5.03 -12.54 -3.23
CA LEU A 93 -4.20 -11.34 -3.14
C LEU A 93 -2.80 -11.67 -3.66
N GLN A 94 -2.27 -10.81 -4.53
CA GLN A 94 -0.92 -10.92 -5.07
C GLN A 94 -0.11 -9.68 -4.68
N ILE A 95 1.09 -9.90 -4.16
CA ILE A 95 2.02 -8.84 -3.76
C ILE A 95 3.22 -8.89 -4.72
N HIS A 96 3.47 -7.80 -5.42
CA HIS A 96 4.61 -7.65 -6.32
C HIS A 96 5.60 -6.63 -5.75
N ALA A 97 6.81 -7.08 -5.45
CA ALA A 97 7.90 -6.18 -5.10
C ALA A 97 8.60 -5.68 -6.37
N LYS A 98 8.79 -4.36 -6.48
CA LYS A 98 9.66 -3.74 -7.48
C LYS A 98 10.83 -3.07 -6.74
N ARG A 99 12.04 -3.52 -7.04
CA ARG A 99 13.29 -2.85 -6.68
C ARG A 99 13.72 -1.97 -7.84
#